data_AF-A0A497HIP1-F1
#
_entry.id   AF-A0A497HIP1-F1
#
_cell.length_a   1.000
_cell.length_b   1.000
_cell.length_c   1.000
_cell.angle_alpha   90.00
_cell.angle_beta   90.00
_cell.angle_gamma   90.00
#
_symmetry.space_group_name_H-M   'P 1'
#
loop_
_entity.id
_entity.type
_entity.pdbx_description
1 polymer ?
#
loop_
_entity_poly.entity_id
_entity_poly.type
_entity_poly.pdbx_seq_one_letter_code
_entity_poly.pdbx_strand_id
1 'polypeptide(L)'
;MDEERMGELALPKELIEKCEKFKPTDILVGVLCKNVETTVLHVLNVVNEGLYSFFPDYRKCIAVSIGPSDDRTMEMAELFQTYNSIGKIITQDIGGRGKGAG
;
A
#
# COMPACT_ATOMS: atom_id res chain seq x y z
N MET A 1 0.68 -26.93 23.29
CA MET A 1 2.05 -27.06 22.75
C MET A 1 1.85 -27.53 21.32
N ASP A 2 1.88 -26.65 20.32
CA ASP A 2 2.86 -25.58 20.14
C ASP A 2 2.20 -24.26 19.72
N GLU A 3 2.35 -23.24 20.57
CA GLU A 3 2.25 -21.83 20.21
C GLU A 3 3.50 -21.47 19.40
N GLU A 4 3.48 -21.72 18.09
CA GLU A 4 4.56 -21.26 17.20
C GLU A 4 4.43 -19.76 16.95
N ARG A 5 5.09 -19.00 17.84
CA ARG A 5 5.88 -17.80 17.55
C ARG A 5 5.38 -16.96 16.37
N MET A 6 4.49 -16.02 16.66
CA MET A 6 4.34 -14.79 15.88
C MET A 6 5.65 -13.99 16.04
N GLY A 7 6.69 -14.39 15.33
CA GLY A 7 7.96 -13.68 15.29
C GLY A 7 7.72 -12.23 14.87
N GLU A 8 8.37 -11.29 15.53
CA GLU A 8 8.32 -9.87 15.16
C GLU A 8 8.56 -9.75 13.65
N LEU A 9 7.51 -9.42 12.91
CA LEU A 9 7.60 -9.12 11.49
C LEU A 9 8.37 -7.81 11.36
N ALA A 10 9.69 -7.93 11.14
CA ALA A 10 10.57 -6.79 10.94
C ALA A 10 10.29 -6.18 9.57
N LEU A 11 9.86 -4.92 9.55
CA LEU A 11 9.67 -4.18 8.30
C LEU A 11 11.03 -3.98 7.59
N PRO A 12 11.12 -4.17 6.27
CA PRO A 12 12.32 -3.85 5.52
C PRO A 12 12.76 -2.40 5.76
N LYS A 13 14.08 -2.16 5.89
CA LYS A 13 14.62 -0.82 6.17
C LYS A 13 14.16 0.23 5.16
N GLU A 14 14.08 -0.13 3.88
CA GLU A 14 13.58 0.74 2.82
C GLU A 14 12.12 1.16 3.04
N LEU A 15 11.28 0.26 3.54
CA LEU A 15 9.89 0.57 3.85
C LEU A 15 9.80 1.53 5.04
N ILE A 16 10.64 1.33 6.06
CA ILE A 16 10.73 2.25 7.20
C ILE A 16 11.14 3.66 6.71
N GLU A 17 12.16 3.76 5.86
CA GLU A 17 12.61 5.03 5.28
C GLU A 17 11.52 5.72 4.45
N LYS A 18 10.75 4.96 3.65
CA LYS A 18 9.58 5.48 2.93
C LYS A 18 8.52 5.99 3.90
N CYS A 19 8.22 5.26 4.96
CA CYS A 19 7.26 5.68 5.99
C CYS A 19 7.70 6.98 6.67
N GLU A 20 8.98 7.12 7.04
CA GLU A 20 9.50 8.37 7.63
C GLU A 20 9.37 9.57 6.68
N LYS A 21 9.62 9.37 5.38
CA LYS A 21 9.49 10.44 4.37
C LYS A 21 8.07 11.02 4.28
N PHE A 22 7.04 10.22 4.54
CA PHE A 22 5.64 10.64 4.46
C PHE A 22 5.04 11.03 5.82
N LYS A 23 5.83 11.04 6.90
CA LYS A 23 5.37 11.57 8.18
C LYS A 23 5.47 13.12 8.17
N PRO A 24 4.49 13.81 8.77
CA PRO A 24 3.27 13.25 9.37
C PRO A 24 2.20 13.00 8.30
N THR A 25 1.42 11.93 8.45
CA THR A 25 0.27 11.61 7.59
C THR A 25 -0.98 11.61 8.46
N ASP A 26 -2.04 12.29 8.01
CA ASP A 26 -3.33 12.34 8.71
C ASP A 26 -4.26 11.20 8.23
N ILE A 27 -4.21 10.87 6.94
CA ILE A 27 -5.02 9.80 6.33
C ILE A 27 -4.11 8.85 5.55
N LEU A 28 -4.13 7.57 5.93
CA LEU A 28 -3.47 6.49 5.21
C LEU A 28 -4.54 5.55 4.64
N VAL A 29 -4.52 5.32 3.32
CA VAL A 29 -5.36 4.32 2.67
C VAL A 29 -4.50 3.10 2.33
N GLY A 30 -4.76 1.99 3.00
CA GLY A 30 -4.17 0.69 2.67
C GLY A 30 -4.91 0.02 1.53
N VAL A 31 -4.18 -0.45 0.51
CA VAL A 31 -4.72 -1.21 -0.62
C VAL A 31 -3.97 -2.54 -0.70
N LEU A 32 -4.67 -3.62 -0.33
CA LEU A 32 -4.12 -4.98 -0.40
C LEU A 32 -4.43 -5.58 -1.77
N CYS A 33 -3.39 -6.03 -2.48
CA CYS A 33 -3.47 -6.48 -3.86
C CYS A 33 -2.92 -7.89 -4.01
N LYS A 34 -3.57 -8.71 -4.82
CA LYS A 34 -3.04 -10.01 -5.29
C LYS A 34 -3.71 -10.42 -6.59
N ASN A 35 -2.93 -10.61 -7.65
CA ASN A 35 -3.42 -11.02 -8.97
C ASN A 35 -4.58 -10.12 -9.50
N VAL A 36 -4.37 -8.80 -9.47
CA VAL A 36 -5.37 -7.77 -9.81
C VAL A 36 -4.86 -6.80 -10.88
N GLU A 37 -3.97 -7.25 -11.78
CA GLU A 37 -3.36 -6.44 -12.84
C GLU A 37 -4.38 -5.57 -13.60
N THR A 38 -5.54 -6.14 -13.93
CA THR A 38 -6.57 -5.47 -14.75
C THR A 38 -7.39 -4.43 -14.00
N THR A 39 -7.37 -4.43 -12.66
CA THR A 39 -8.22 -3.57 -11.83
C THR A 39 -7.46 -2.61 -10.93
N VAL A 40 -6.19 -2.89 -10.61
CA VAL A 40 -5.42 -2.13 -9.62
C VAL A 40 -5.33 -0.64 -9.96
N LEU A 41 -5.10 -0.29 -11.22
CA LEU A 41 -5.03 1.11 -11.66
C LEU A 41 -6.35 1.86 -11.43
N HIS A 42 -7.48 1.21 -11.69
CA HIS A 42 -8.78 1.83 -11.48
C HIS A 42 -9.05 2.09 -9.98
N VAL A 43 -8.75 1.11 -9.12
CA VAL A 43 -8.89 1.26 -7.66
C VAL A 43 -8.01 2.40 -7.16
N LEU A 44 -6.73 2.43 -7.54
CA LEU A 44 -5.82 3.50 -7.13
C LEU A 44 -6.27 4.87 -7.62
N ASN A 45 -6.81 4.96 -8.84
CA ASN A 45 -7.38 6.20 -9.36
C ASN A 45 -8.57 6.70 -8.51
N VAL A 46 -9.52 5.81 -8.20
CA VAL A 46 -10.70 6.18 -7.39
C VAL A 46 -10.29 6.66 -6.00
N VAL A 47 -9.32 5.99 -5.37
CA VAL A 47 -8.77 6.43 -4.07
C VAL A 47 -8.09 7.79 -4.19
N ASN A 48 -7.25 7.98 -5.21
CA ASN A 48 -6.53 9.24 -5.45
C ASN A 48 -7.50 10.42 -5.69
N GLU A 49 -8.54 10.23 -6.50
CA GLU A 49 -9.60 11.22 -6.72
C GLU A 49 -10.37 11.56 -5.44
N GLY A 50 -10.74 10.54 -4.66
CA GLY A 50 -11.48 10.74 -3.42
C GLY A 50 -10.67 11.51 -2.38
N LEU A 51 -9.40 11.14 -2.19
CA LEU A 51 -8.50 11.85 -1.27
C LEU A 51 -8.27 13.30 -1.71
N TYR A 52 -8.13 13.55 -3.01
CA TYR A 52 -7.93 14.89 -3.54
C TYR A 52 -9.17 15.76 -3.39
N SER A 53 -10.35 15.22 -3.72
CA SER A 53 -11.60 15.98 -3.78
C SER A 53 -12.20 16.27 -2.40
N PHE A 54 -12.12 15.32 -1.47
CA PHE A 54 -12.82 15.41 -0.19
C PHE A 54 -11.91 15.75 1.00
N PHE A 55 -10.60 15.58 0.86
CA PHE A 55 -9.62 15.84 1.93
C PHE A 55 -8.45 16.72 1.46
N PRO A 56 -8.71 17.88 0.81
CA PRO A 56 -7.64 18.70 0.22
C PRO A 56 -6.59 19.15 1.24
N ASP A 57 -7.01 19.53 2.45
CA ASP A 57 -6.15 20.12 3.49
C ASP A 57 -5.45 19.11 4.41
N TYR A 58 -5.75 17.81 4.25
CA TYR A 58 -5.09 16.75 5.01
C TYR A 58 -3.78 16.34 4.34
N ARG A 59 -2.87 15.73 5.11
CA ARG A 59 -1.71 15.01 4.57
C ARG A 59 -2.13 13.56 4.33
N LYS A 60 -2.06 13.11 3.09
CA LYS A 60 -2.61 11.82 2.66
C LYS A 60 -1.53 10.93 2.08
N CYS A 61 -1.64 9.63 2.29
CA CYS A 61 -0.79 8.64 1.66
C CYS A 61 -1.60 7.40 1.25
N ILE A 62 -1.29 6.83 0.10
CA ILE A 62 -1.79 5.52 -0.33
C ILE A 62 -0.66 4.51 -0.14
N ALA A 63 -0.89 3.49 0.68
CA ALA A 63 0.02 2.37 0.88
C ALA A 63 -0.53 1.13 0.18
N VAL A 64 0.18 0.62 -0.81
CA VAL A 64 -0.20 -0.58 -1.56
C VAL A 64 0.69 -1.73 -1.12
N SER A 65 0.07 -2.76 -0.54
CA SER A 65 0.73 -4.00 -0.13
C SER A 65 0.36 -5.08 -1.14
N ILE A 66 1.36 -5.66 -1.79
CA ILE A 66 1.18 -6.58 -2.90
C ILE A 66 1.62 -7.97 -2.46
N GLY A 67 0.63 -8.86 -2.31
CA GLY A 67 0.86 -10.27 -2.04
C GLY A 67 1.50 -10.98 -3.23
N PRO A 68 2.00 -12.22 -3.03
CA PRO A 68 2.58 -13.03 -4.10
C PRO A 68 1.64 -13.09 -5.30
N SER A 69 2.06 -12.47 -6.41
CA SER A 69 1.27 -12.31 -7.63
C SER A 69 2.09 -12.80 -8.82
N ASP A 70 1.44 -13.51 -9.72
CA ASP A 70 2.05 -14.08 -10.94
C ASP A 70 1.71 -13.27 -12.20
N ASP A 71 1.05 -12.12 -12.02
CA ASP A 71 0.67 -11.16 -13.04
C ASP A 71 1.44 -9.83 -12.89
N ARG A 72 1.10 -8.80 -13.67
CA ARG A 72 1.78 -7.49 -13.61
C ARG A 72 1.26 -6.56 -12.53
N THR A 73 0.61 -7.05 -11.47
CA THR A 73 0.05 -6.20 -10.38
C THR A 73 1.09 -5.24 -9.81
N MET A 74 2.32 -5.72 -9.54
CA MET A 74 3.41 -4.90 -9.01
C MET A 74 3.79 -3.75 -9.96
N GLU A 75 4.06 -4.09 -11.22
CA GLU A 75 4.43 -3.14 -12.27
C GLU A 75 3.36 -2.05 -12.45
N MET A 76 2.09 -2.45 -12.49
CA MET A 76 0.98 -1.52 -12.65
C MET A 76 0.86 -0.55 -11.46
N ALA A 77 1.02 -1.04 -10.22
CA ALA A 77 0.97 -0.20 -9.03
C ALA A 77 2.18 0.78 -8.94
N GLU A 78 3.35 0.37 -9.42
CA GLU A 78 4.54 1.23 -9.50
C GLU A 78 4.38 2.34 -10.53
N LEU A 79 3.84 2.03 -11.71
CA LEU A 79 3.60 2.98 -12.80
C LEU A 79 2.59 4.07 -12.43
N PHE A 80 1.58 3.75 -11.61
CA PHE A 80 0.53 4.68 -11.20
C PHE A 80 1.10 5.94 -10.52
N GLN A 81 0.79 7.13 -11.03
CA GLN A 81 1.21 8.38 -10.40
C GLN A 81 0.06 8.96 -9.58
N THR A 82 0.32 9.27 -8.31
CA THR A 82 -0.63 10.02 -7.47
C THR A 82 -0.60 11.50 -7.80
N TYR A 83 -1.59 12.25 -7.33
CA TYR A 83 -1.49 13.70 -7.31
C TYR A 83 -0.33 14.15 -6.41
N ASN A 84 0.30 15.28 -6.76
CA ASN A 84 1.50 15.79 -6.04
C ASN A 84 1.30 15.96 -4.52
N SER A 85 0.06 16.15 -4.06
CA SER A 85 -0.30 16.30 -2.64
C SER A 85 -0.61 14.98 -1.92
N ILE A 86 -0.52 13.84 -2.59
CA ILE A 86 -0.84 12.51 -2.06
C ILE A 86 0.41 11.63 -2.16
N GLY A 87 0.90 11.17 -1.01
CA GLY A 87 2.01 10.24 -0.93
C GLY A 87 1.66 8.85 -1.47
N LYS A 88 2.67 8.11 -1.92
CA LYS A 88 2.52 6.73 -2.40
C LYS A 88 3.63 5.86 -1.83
N ILE A 89 3.25 4.75 -1.21
CA ILE A 89 4.16 3.69 -0.75
C ILE A 89 3.70 2.40 -1.42
N ILE A 90 4.60 1.72 -2.12
CA ILE A 90 4.37 0.38 -2.64
C ILE A 90 5.31 -0.57 -1.92
N THR A 91 4.80 -1.72 -1.48
CA THR A 91 5.58 -2.75 -0.80
C THR A 91 5.04 -4.14 -1.13
N GLN A 92 5.90 -5.15 -0.96
CA GLN A 92 5.45 -6.53 -0.95
C GLN A 92 4.84 -6.86 0.41
N ASP A 93 3.77 -7.63 0.39
CA ASP A 93 3.16 -8.18 1.59
C ASP A 93 4.17 -9.06 2.33
N ILE A 94 4.38 -8.75 3.60
CA ILE A 94 5.23 -9.52 4.51
C ILE A 94 4.41 -10.44 5.42
N GLY A 95 3.08 -10.34 5.37
CA GLY A 95 2.14 -11.13 6.14
C GLY A 95 2.02 -12.59 5.69
N GLY A 96 1.39 -13.38 6.54
CA GLY A 96 1.10 -14.79 6.27
C GLY A 96 -0.06 -14.99 5.28
N ARG A 97 -0.56 -16.23 5.16
CA ARG A 97 -1.72 -16.53 4.32
C ARG A 97 -3.02 -16.20 5.06
N GLY A 98 -3.93 -15.45 4.45
CA GLY A 98 -5.26 -15.18 4.99
C GLY A 98 -6.03 -14.11 4.23
N LYS A 99 -7.36 -14.03 4.40
CA LYS A 99 -8.14 -12.90 3.90
C LYS A 99 -7.79 -11.68 4.76
N GLY A 100 -7.22 -10.64 4.15
CA GLY A 100 -6.76 -9.45 4.87
C GLY A 100 -5.42 -9.64 5.59
N ALA A 101 -4.69 -10.73 5.32
CA ALA A 101 -3.26 -10.72 5.57
C ALA A 101 -2.63 -9.78 4.53
N GLY A 102 -1.89 -8.79 5.00
CA GLY A 102 -1.41 -7.65 4.23
C GLY A 102 -0.50 -6.75 5.05
#